data_AF-A0A3M1AF84-F1
#
_entry.id   AF-A0A3M1AF84-F1
#
_cell.length_a   1.000
_cell.length_b   1.000
_cell.length_c   1.000
_cell.angle_alpha   90.00
_cell.angle_beta   90.00
_cell.angle_gamma   90.00
#
_symmetry.space_group_name_H-M   'P 1'
#
loop_
_entity.id
_entity.type
_entity.pdbx_description
1 polymer ?
#
loop_
_entity_poly.entity_id
_entity_poly.type
_entity_poly.pdbx_seq_one_letter_code
_entity_poly.pdbx_strand_id
1 'polypeptide(L)'
;MAIQAPAQKAPSSFHAFDQGLDPGRGTVRLRTLIILRWIAIAGQLFAIIVASRLYGLLLETGLMLLAIGASVVVNLLAMALAPRNRRLSERETEALLLFDIVQLIVLLALSGGLNNPFALLILAPVTISAAALRPTATVVLGACAILLITVVWRFHLPLVTAEGQILELPAIFSLGFWSALVIGIVFLAGYVARIAAESRAMSQALLATQMALAREQRLTDIGGIVAAAAHELGTPLATIKLASAELADELAERPDLMQDVALIREQADRCRDILRSMGRMGK
;
A
#
# COMPACT_ATOMS: atom_id res chain seq x y z
N MET A 1 3.24 -26.58 -55.45
CA MET A 1 4.42 -26.01 -54.79
C MET A 1 3.92 -25.05 -53.72
N ALA A 2 3.72 -25.54 -52.50
CA ALA A 2 3.06 -24.83 -51.42
C ALA A 2 4.05 -23.96 -50.66
N ILE A 3 3.72 -22.69 -50.50
CA ILE A 3 4.49 -21.71 -49.72
C ILE A 3 4.08 -21.86 -48.25
N GLN A 4 5.06 -22.19 -47.42
CA GLN A 4 4.92 -22.41 -45.98
C GLN A 4 5.12 -21.09 -45.24
N ALA A 5 4.09 -20.59 -44.56
CA ALA A 5 4.18 -19.43 -43.68
C ALA A 5 4.75 -19.84 -42.30
N PRO A 6 5.51 -18.98 -41.61
CA PRO A 6 6.10 -19.33 -40.31
C PRO A 6 5.05 -19.28 -39.20
N ALA A 7 5.02 -20.33 -38.37
CA ALA A 7 4.18 -20.42 -37.19
C ALA A 7 4.64 -19.42 -36.13
N GLN A 8 3.81 -18.40 -35.88
CA GLN A 8 4.00 -17.42 -34.83
C GLN A 8 3.76 -18.11 -33.47
N LYS A 9 4.84 -18.30 -32.69
CA LYS A 9 4.77 -18.84 -31.32
C LYS A 9 3.93 -17.89 -30.45
N ALA A 10 2.79 -18.38 -29.98
CA ALA A 10 1.98 -17.67 -28.99
C ALA A 10 2.82 -17.39 -27.73
N PRO A 11 2.73 -16.19 -27.12
CA PRO A 11 3.36 -15.94 -25.83
C PRO A 11 2.72 -16.86 -24.79
N SER A 12 3.57 -17.67 -24.14
CA SER A 12 3.20 -18.59 -23.07
C SER A 12 2.51 -17.84 -21.94
N SER A 13 1.19 -17.97 -21.86
CA SER A 13 0.29 -17.37 -20.87
C SER A 13 0.43 -17.94 -19.45
N PHE A 14 1.54 -18.59 -19.12
CA PHE A 14 1.76 -19.28 -17.85
C PHE A 14 2.40 -18.43 -16.74
N HIS A 15 2.75 -17.17 -17.00
CA HIS A 15 3.25 -16.25 -15.97
C HIS A 15 2.22 -15.26 -15.42
N ALA A 16 0.96 -15.32 -15.90
CA ALA A 16 -0.09 -14.37 -15.52
C ALA A 16 -0.95 -14.79 -14.33
N PHE A 17 -0.70 -15.97 -13.71
CA PHE A 17 -1.58 -16.54 -12.68
C PHE A 17 -1.13 -16.37 -11.23
N ASP A 18 0.01 -15.70 -10.96
CA ASP A 18 0.55 -15.58 -9.58
C ASP A 18 0.75 -14.14 -9.10
N GLN A 19 0.40 -13.14 -9.91
CA GLN A 19 0.31 -11.74 -9.45
C GLN A 19 -1.11 -11.48 -8.97
N GLY A 20 -1.36 -11.82 -7.71
CA GLY A 20 -2.59 -11.52 -7.00
C GLY A 20 -3.01 -10.06 -7.21
N LEU A 21 -4.14 -9.87 -7.89
CA LEU A 21 -4.88 -8.62 -8.00
C LEU A 21 -5.41 -8.21 -6.61
N ASP A 22 -4.55 -7.69 -5.75
CA ASP A 22 -4.94 -6.87 -4.61
C ASP A 22 -4.38 -5.46 -4.78
N PRO A 23 -5.06 -4.57 -5.55
CA PRO A 23 -4.59 -3.21 -5.82
C PRO A 23 -4.57 -2.30 -4.57
N GLY A 24 -4.99 -2.81 -3.41
CA GLY A 24 -5.13 -2.05 -2.15
C GLY A 24 -4.42 -2.64 -0.94
N ARG A 25 -3.61 -3.70 -1.07
CA ARG A 25 -2.83 -4.25 0.06
C ARG A 25 -1.47 -3.55 0.14
N GLY A 26 -1.16 -3.03 1.34
CA GLY A 26 -0.13 -2.03 1.58
C GLY A 26 1.27 -2.51 1.23
N THR A 27 1.73 -2.22 0.01
CA THR A 27 3.13 -2.42 -0.36
C THR A 27 4.02 -1.58 0.54
N VAL A 28 4.83 -2.22 1.39
CA VAL A 28 5.77 -1.50 2.24
C VAL A 28 6.84 -0.89 1.36
N ARG A 29 7.15 0.38 1.62
CA ARG A 29 8.28 1.03 0.97
C ARG A 29 9.55 0.36 1.48
N LEU A 30 10.33 -0.19 0.56
CA LEU A 30 11.62 -0.83 0.87
C LEU A 30 12.49 0.07 1.76
N ARG A 31 12.51 1.38 1.48
CA ARG A 31 13.23 2.37 2.27
C ARG A 31 12.88 2.36 3.76
N THR A 32 11.61 2.17 4.12
CA THR A 32 11.19 2.16 5.53
C THR A 32 11.79 0.95 6.25
N LEU A 33 11.74 -0.23 5.64
CA LEU A 33 12.34 -1.44 6.22
C LEU A 33 13.86 -1.31 6.35
N ILE A 34 14.53 -0.80 5.32
CA ILE A 34 15.98 -0.57 5.33
C ILE A 34 16.39 0.34 6.50
N ILE A 35 15.64 1.43 6.74
CA ILE A 35 15.92 2.36 7.86
C ILE A 35 15.75 1.66 9.20
N LEU A 36 14.66 0.92 9.39
CA LEU A 36 14.42 0.17 10.64
C LEU A 36 15.53 -0.86 10.89
N ARG A 37 16.00 -1.54 9.84
CA ARG A 37 17.12 -2.48 9.94
C ARG A 37 18.44 -1.80 10.28
N TRP A 38 18.71 -0.61 9.73
CA TRP A 38 19.90 0.17 10.12
C TRP A 38 19.87 0.59 11.59
N ILE A 39 18.70 1.01 12.08
CA ILE A 39 18.51 1.33 13.50
C ILE A 39 18.74 0.06 14.35
N ALA A 40 18.20 -1.08 13.95
CA ALA A 40 18.40 -2.35 14.65
C ALA A 40 19.87 -2.77 14.66
N ILE A 41 20.58 -2.70 13.53
CA ILE A 41 22.01 -3.02 13.41
C ILE A 41 22.84 -2.12 14.33
N ALA A 42 22.60 -0.80 14.29
CA ALA A 42 23.30 0.14 15.16
C ALA A 42 23.04 -0.16 16.65
N GLY A 43 21.78 -0.43 17.01
CA GLY A 43 21.40 -0.79 18.37
C GLY A 43 22.02 -2.11 18.85
N GLN A 44 22.06 -3.13 17.98
CA GLN A 44 22.66 -4.44 18.27
C GLN A 44 24.18 -4.32 18.49
N LEU A 45 24.88 -3.58 17.62
CA LEU A 45 26.31 -3.31 17.76
C LEU A 45 26.59 -2.55 19.07
N PHE A 46 25.80 -1.53 19.35
CA PHE A 46 25.89 -0.78 20.60
C PHE A 46 25.67 -1.69 21.82
N ALA A 47 24.63 -2.52 21.80
CA ALA A 47 24.32 -3.46 22.89
C ALA A 47 25.47 -4.44 23.14
N ILE A 48 26.08 -5.00 22.08
CA ILE A 48 27.24 -5.90 22.21
C ILE A 48 28.43 -5.18 22.85
N ILE A 49 28.72 -3.95 22.41
CA ILE A 49 29.83 -3.15 22.96
C ILE A 49 29.58 -2.87 24.45
N VAL A 50 28.38 -2.42 24.82
CA VAL A 50 28.03 -2.12 26.22
C VAL A 50 28.05 -3.38 27.08
N ALA A 51 27.43 -4.46 26.61
CA ALA A 51 27.39 -5.74 27.33
C ALA A 51 28.79 -6.30 27.60
N SER A 52 29.67 -6.28 26.59
CA SER A 52 31.03 -6.80 26.71
C SER A 52 31.96 -5.86 27.49
N ARG A 53 31.93 -4.55 27.24
CA ARG A 53 32.90 -3.60 27.80
C ARG A 53 32.50 -3.01 29.14
N LEU A 54 31.21 -2.72 29.34
CA LEU A 54 30.72 -2.07 30.56
C LEU A 54 30.27 -3.09 31.59
N TYR A 55 29.54 -4.13 31.15
CA TYR A 55 29.03 -5.18 32.04
C TYR A 55 29.93 -6.42 32.13
N GLY A 56 31.02 -6.47 31.35
CA GLY A 56 31.98 -7.58 31.40
C GLY A 56 31.38 -8.94 31.04
N LEU A 57 30.36 -8.97 30.18
CA LEU A 57 29.70 -10.21 29.77
C LEU A 57 30.56 -10.96 28.74
N LEU A 58 30.75 -12.25 28.98
CA LEU A 58 31.42 -13.17 28.06
C LEU A 58 30.44 -13.58 26.97
N LEU A 59 30.49 -12.85 25.85
CA LEU A 59 29.64 -13.08 24.68
C LEU A 59 30.43 -13.69 23.53
N GLU A 60 29.80 -14.60 22.78
CA GLU A 60 30.31 -15.16 21.53
C GLU A 60 30.25 -14.12 20.39
N THR A 61 31.06 -13.08 20.53
CA THR A 61 31.02 -11.86 19.71
C THR A 61 31.23 -12.18 18.22
N GLY A 62 32.05 -13.19 17.90
CA GLY A 62 32.27 -13.62 16.52
C GLY A 62 30.98 -14.08 15.84
N LEU A 63 30.21 -14.96 16.49
CA LEU A 63 28.94 -15.47 15.96
C LEU A 63 27.87 -14.37 15.91
N MET A 64 27.83 -13.50 16.91
CA MET A 64 26.90 -12.36 16.92
C MET A 64 27.19 -11.37 15.79
N LEU A 65 28.47 -11.04 15.55
CA LEU A 65 28.87 -10.18 14.44
C LEU A 65 28.61 -10.83 13.08
N LEU A 66 28.72 -12.15 12.96
CA LEU A 66 28.34 -12.88 11.74
C LEU A 66 26.84 -12.73 11.46
N ALA A 67 25.99 -12.91 12.48
CA ALA A 67 24.55 -12.75 12.34
C ALA A 67 24.15 -11.30 11.96
N ILE A 68 24.78 -10.30 12.59
CA ILE A 68 24.57 -8.88 12.24
C ILE A 68 25.09 -8.59 10.83
N GLY A 69 26.26 -9.14 10.47
CA GLY A 69 26.88 -9.00 9.16
C GLY A 69 25.99 -9.53 8.04
N ALA A 70 25.31 -10.66 8.25
CA ALA A 70 24.32 -11.17 7.31
C ALA A 70 23.18 -10.16 7.08
N SER A 71 22.69 -9.49 8.14
CA SER A 71 21.68 -8.44 8.00
C SER A 71 22.19 -7.22 7.24
N VAL A 72 23.44 -6.80 7.49
CA VAL A 72 24.12 -5.73 6.74
C VAL A 72 24.20 -6.07 5.26
N VAL A 73 24.63 -7.29 4.91
CA VAL A 73 24.73 -7.74 3.51
C VAL A 73 23.37 -7.71 2.82
N VAL A 74 22.33 -8.26 3.45
CA VAL A 74 20.95 -8.21 2.92
C VAL A 74 20.52 -6.76 2.68
N ASN A 75 20.81 -5.85 3.61
CA ASN A 75 20.44 -4.44 3.51
C ASN A 75 21.21 -3.71 2.40
N LEU A 76 22.51 -3.98 2.25
CA LEU A 76 23.35 -3.41 1.19
C LEU A 76 22.91 -3.92 -0.20
N LEU A 77 22.64 -5.22 -0.34
CA LEU A 77 22.11 -5.79 -1.58
C LEU A 77 20.74 -5.17 -1.92
N ALA A 78 19.87 -5.02 -0.94
CA ALA A 78 18.57 -4.36 -1.15
C ALA A 78 18.74 -2.91 -1.63
N MET A 79 19.69 -2.15 -1.09
CA MET A 79 19.97 -0.78 -1.54
C MET A 79 20.63 -0.72 -2.93
N ALA A 80 21.51 -1.67 -3.26
CA ALA A 80 22.26 -1.67 -4.50
C ALA A 80 21.42 -2.14 -5.70
N LEU A 81 20.56 -3.15 -5.50
CA LEU A 81 19.79 -3.78 -6.59
C LEU A 81 18.39 -3.17 -6.76
N ALA A 82 17.84 -2.49 -5.76
CA ALA A 82 16.47 -1.98 -5.83
C ALA A 82 16.40 -0.48 -6.17
N PRO A 83 15.48 -0.08 -7.07
CA PRO A 83 15.16 1.33 -7.28
C PRO A 83 14.73 2.02 -5.98
N ARG A 84 15.09 3.30 -5.82
CA ARG A 84 14.91 4.08 -4.58
C ARG A 84 13.46 4.19 -4.09
N ASN A 85 12.48 3.96 -4.97
CA ASN A 85 11.05 3.99 -4.65
C ASN A 85 10.34 2.64 -4.90
N ARG A 86 11.11 1.53 -4.95
CA ARG A 86 10.55 0.19 -5.14
C ARG A 86 9.63 -0.16 -3.97
N ARG A 87 8.42 -0.55 -4.34
CA ARG A 87 7.43 -1.17 -3.49
C ARG A 87 7.72 -2.66 -3.48
N LEU A 88 7.92 -3.22 -2.29
CA LEU A 88 8.12 -4.66 -2.17
C LEU A 88 6.79 -5.37 -2.40
N SER A 89 6.87 -6.52 -3.04
CA SER A 89 5.80 -7.50 -2.99
C SER A 89 5.62 -7.99 -1.55
N GLU A 90 4.44 -8.54 -1.31
CA GLU A 90 4.09 -9.11 -0.02
C GLU A 90 5.02 -10.27 0.38
N ARG A 91 5.32 -11.18 -0.56
CA ARG A 91 6.23 -12.32 -0.33
C ARG A 91 7.66 -11.85 0.02
N GLU A 92 8.16 -10.81 -0.64
CA GLU A 92 9.48 -10.23 -0.32
C GLU A 92 9.51 -9.62 1.09
N THR A 93 8.44 -8.91 1.46
CA THR A 93 8.34 -8.30 2.79
C THR A 93 8.23 -9.37 3.88
N GLU A 94 7.43 -10.41 3.65
CA GLU A 94 7.29 -11.56 4.54
C GLU A 94 8.65 -12.26 4.74
N ALA A 95 9.39 -12.53 3.66
CA ALA A 95 10.71 -13.16 3.74
C ALA A 95 11.73 -12.29 4.51
N LEU A 96 11.72 -10.97 4.32
CA LEU A 96 12.59 -10.06 5.06
C LEU A 96 12.27 -10.02 6.56
N LEU A 97 10.98 -10.01 6.92
CA LEU A 97 10.56 -10.04 8.32
C LEU A 97 10.84 -11.41 8.98
N LEU A 98 10.67 -12.50 8.24
CA LEU A 98 11.07 -13.83 8.72
C LEU A 98 12.58 -13.88 8.98
N PHE A 99 13.38 -13.33 8.06
CA PHE A 99 14.82 -13.19 8.27
C PHE A 99 15.12 -12.40 9.54
N ASP A 100 14.44 -11.27 9.77
CA ASP A 100 14.65 -10.43 10.96
C ASP A 100 14.27 -11.17 12.25
N ILE A 101 13.18 -11.95 12.23
CA ILE A 101 12.78 -12.83 13.33
C ILE A 101 13.88 -13.85 13.62
N VAL A 102 14.34 -14.59 12.61
CA VAL A 102 15.37 -15.61 12.77
C VAL A 102 16.69 -15.01 13.26
N GLN A 103 17.11 -13.89 12.67
CA GLN A 103 18.33 -13.18 13.04
C GLN A 103 18.30 -12.72 14.50
N LEU A 104 17.18 -12.14 14.93
CA LEU A 104 17.00 -11.72 16.32
C LEU A 104 17.02 -12.92 17.27
N ILE A 105 16.35 -14.01 16.92
CA ILE A 105 16.32 -15.26 17.69
C ILE A 105 17.73 -15.85 17.84
N VAL A 106 18.53 -15.86 16.77
CA VAL A 106 19.94 -16.29 16.83
C VAL A 106 20.73 -15.42 17.79
N LEU A 107 20.58 -14.09 17.73
CA LEU A 107 21.25 -13.21 18.69
C LEU A 107 20.81 -13.50 20.12
N LEU A 108 19.51 -13.65 20.36
CA LEU A 108 18.98 -13.98 21.68
C LEU A 108 19.54 -15.31 22.20
N ALA A 109 19.58 -16.35 21.36
CA ALA A 109 20.15 -17.64 21.69
C ALA A 109 21.62 -17.54 22.12
N LEU A 110 22.41 -16.66 21.48
CA LEU A 110 23.82 -16.43 21.80
C LEU A 110 24.01 -15.49 23.01
N SER A 111 22.95 -14.84 23.48
CA SER A 111 23.03 -13.80 24.51
C SER A 111 22.07 -14.05 25.69
N GLY A 112 21.86 -15.30 26.10
CA GLY A 112 21.08 -15.62 27.31
C GLY A 112 19.60 -15.94 27.09
N GLY A 113 19.13 -16.03 25.85
CA GLY A 113 17.76 -16.35 25.51
C GLY A 113 16.75 -15.37 26.11
N LEU A 114 15.78 -15.87 26.88
CA LEU A 114 14.78 -15.03 27.56
C LEU A 114 15.29 -14.30 28.80
N ASN A 115 16.51 -14.60 29.27
CA ASN A 115 17.17 -13.78 30.28
C ASN A 115 17.61 -12.43 29.70
N ASN A 116 17.61 -12.30 28.36
CA ASN A 116 17.95 -11.07 27.68
C ASN A 116 16.74 -10.13 27.55
N PRO A 117 16.81 -8.89 28.05
CA PRO A 117 15.69 -7.95 27.97
C PRO A 117 15.34 -7.57 26.52
N PHE A 118 16.24 -7.71 25.55
CA PHE A 118 15.96 -7.45 24.15
C PHE A 118 15.05 -8.49 23.50
N ALA A 119 14.65 -9.55 24.20
CA ALA A 119 13.63 -10.50 23.73
C ALA A 119 12.31 -9.79 23.36
N LEU A 120 11.99 -8.67 24.01
CA LEU A 120 10.84 -7.80 23.69
C LEU A 120 10.85 -7.27 22.24
N LEU A 121 12.02 -7.16 21.59
CA LEU A 121 12.14 -6.63 20.23
C LEU A 121 11.52 -7.56 19.18
N ILE A 122 11.25 -8.83 19.52
CA ILE A 122 10.56 -9.77 18.62
C ILE A 122 9.14 -9.32 18.26
N LEU A 123 8.55 -8.46 19.10
CA LEU A 123 7.24 -7.86 18.85
C LEU A 123 7.27 -6.94 17.63
N ALA A 124 8.41 -6.28 17.35
CA ALA A 124 8.50 -5.29 16.29
C ALA A 124 8.26 -5.89 14.87
N PRO A 125 8.99 -6.93 14.41
CA PRO A 125 8.75 -7.50 13.08
C PRO A 125 7.34 -8.09 12.93
N VAL A 126 6.80 -8.69 14.00
CA VAL A 126 5.43 -9.22 13.96
C VAL A 126 4.40 -8.09 13.88
N THR A 127 4.61 -7.00 14.60
CA THR A 127 3.75 -5.82 14.55
C THR A 127 3.79 -5.13 13.18
N ILE A 128 4.98 -5.04 12.56
CA ILE A 128 5.15 -4.52 11.21
C ILE A 128 4.37 -5.41 10.22
N SER A 129 4.44 -6.74 10.37
CA SER A 129 3.67 -7.65 9.53
C SER A 129 2.16 -7.42 9.66
N ALA A 130 1.65 -7.24 10.88
CA ALA A 130 0.23 -6.97 11.13
C ALA A 130 -0.28 -5.68 10.49
N ALA A 131 0.56 -4.64 10.47
CA ALA A 131 0.20 -3.36 9.85
C ALA A 131 0.17 -3.45 8.31
N ALA A 132 1.11 -4.20 7.74
CA ALA A 132 1.42 -4.12 6.32
C ALA A 132 0.95 -5.31 5.46
N LEU A 133 0.91 -6.51 6.03
CA LEU A 133 0.69 -7.76 5.29
C LEU A 133 -0.75 -8.25 5.46
N ARG A 134 -1.10 -9.32 4.71
CA ARG A 134 -2.32 -10.07 4.93
C ARG A 134 -2.35 -10.67 6.35
N PRO A 135 -3.55 -10.88 6.90
CA PRO A 135 -3.71 -11.60 8.16
C PRO A 135 -3.05 -12.99 8.13
N THR A 136 -3.08 -13.69 7.00
CA THR A 136 -2.47 -15.02 6.85
C THR A 136 -0.95 -14.98 7.05
N ALA A 137 -0.24 -14.08 6.37
CA ALA A 137 1.21 -13.91 6.53
C ALA A 137 1.57 -13.46 7.96
N THR A 138 0.77 -12.58 8.55
CA THR A 138 0.94 -12.14 9.94
C THR A 138 0.80 -13.31 10.92
N VAL A 139 -0.19 -14.19 10.72
CA VAL A 139 -0.39 -15.39 11.54
C VAL A 139 0.79 -16.35 11.39
N VAL A 140 1.30 -16.56 10.16
CA VAL A 140 2.48 -17.39 9.92
C VAL A 140 3.70 -16.83 10.65
N LEU A 141 4.02 -15.55 10.46
CA LEU A 141 5.16 -14.90 11.12
C LEU A 141 5.02 -14.89 12.65
N GLY A 142 3.81 -14.63 13.17
CA GLY A 142 3.52 -14.68 14.61
C GLY A 142 3.70 -16.09 15.19
N ALA A 143 3.21 -17.12 14.50
CA ALA A 143 3.40 -18.51 14.89
C ALA A 143 4.88 -18.91 14.87
N CYS A 144 5.62 -18.53 13.83
CA CYS A 144 7.07 -18.73 13.75
C CYS A 144 7.79 -18.03 14.91
N ALA A 145 7.44 -16.79 15.23
CA ALA A 145 8.04 -16.06 16.35
C ALA A 145 7.78 -16.77 17.69
N ILE A 146 6.54 -17.18 17.97
CA ILE A 146 6.18 -17.92 19.20
C ILE A 146 6.95 -19.25 19.29
N LEU A 147 7.02 -19.99 18.18
CA LEU A 147 7.77 -21.24 18.12
C LEU A 147 9.25 -21.01 18.45
N LEU A 148 9.89 -20.05 17.77
CA LEU A 148 11.32 -19.77 17.95
C LEU A 148 11.64 -19.21 19.34
N ILE A 149 10.76 -18.36 19.90
CA ILE A 149 10.88 -17.90 21.30
C ILE A 149 10.84 -19.10 22.26
N THR A 150 9.95 -20.05 22.02
CA THR A 150 9.82 -21.25 22.86
C THR A 150 11.06 -22.14 22.74
N VAL A 151 11.64 -22.26 21.54
CA VAL A 151 12.92 -22.94 21.32
C VAL A 151 14.04 -22.24 22.09
N VAL A 152 14.20 -20.94 21.93
CA VAL A 152 15.28 -20.17 22.60
C VAL A 152 15.09 -20.12 24.11
N TRP A 153 13.86 -20.15 24.60
CA TRP A 153 13.60 -20.27 26.03
C TRP A 153 14.24 -21.54 26.61
N ARG A 154 14.18 -22.65 25.88
CA ARG A 154 14.75 -23.93 26.33
C ARG A 154 16.22 -24.13 25.95
N PHE A 155 16.65 -23.54 24.84
CA PHE A 155 17.96 -23.74 24.22
C PHE A 155 18.62 -22.38 23.94
N HIS A 156 19.50 -21.96 24.83
CA HIS A 156 20.32 -20.75 24.67
C HIS A 156 21.67 -20.93 25.38
N LEU A 157 22.65 -20.13 24.99
CA LEU A 157 23.90 -19.99 25.73
C LEU A 157 23.65 -19.19 27.01
N PRO A 158 24.11 -19.67 28.17
CA PRO A 158 23.98 -18.92 29.41
C PRO A 158 24.80 -17.62 29.34
N LEU A 159 24.28 -16.56 29.94
CA LEU A 159 25.01 -15.32 30.13
C LEU A 159 25.99 -15.48 31.29
N VAL A 160 27.27 -15.35 31.02
CA VAL A 160 28.32 -15.50 32.03
C VAL A 160 29.09 -14.19 32.16
N THR A 161 29.31 -13.73 33.39
CA THR A 161 30.16 -12.56 33.67
C THR A 161 31.64 -12.94 33.58
N ALA A 162 32.54 -11.96 33.52
CA ALA A 162 33.99 -12.19 33.56
C ALA A 162 34.46 -12.94 34.83
N GLU A 163 33.65 -12.89 35.89
CA GLU A 163 33.89 -13.58 37.17
C GLU A 163 33.35 -15.03 37.17
N GLY A 164 32.74 -15.48 36.07
CA GLY A 164 32.16 -16.82 35.94
C GLY A 164 30.75 -16.96 36.51
N GLN A 165 30.11 -15.88 36.93
CA GLN A 165 28.74 -15.92 37.44
C GLN A 165 27.74 -16.06 36.29
N ILE A 166 26.83 -17.03 36.44
CA ILE A 166 25.73 -17.23 35.49
C ILE A 166 24.57 -16.29 35.85
N LEU A 167 24.15 -15.49 34.88
CA LEU A 167 23.00 -14.58 35.00
C LEU A 167 21.75 -15.27 34.46
N GLU A 168 20.97 -15.87 35.36
CA GLU A 168 19.72 -16.53 35.06
C GLU A 168 18.56 -15.95 35.88
N LEU A 169 17.42 -15.78 35.22
CA LEU A 169 16.17 -15.42 35.89
C LEU A 169 15.62 -16.64 36.64
N PRO A 170 15.01 -16.45 37.82
CA PRO A 170 14.24 -17.50 38.46
C PRO A 170 13.15 -18.04 37.51
N ALA A 171 12.89 -19.34 37.55
CA ALA A 171 12.00 -20.02 36.60
C ALA A 171 10.61 -19.37 36.49
N ILE A 172 10.07 -18.86 37.60
CA ILE A 172 8.77 -18.16 37.62
C ILE A 172 8.79 -16.86 36.79
N PHE A 173 9.88 -16.09 36.84
CA PHE A 173 10.05 -14.89 36.04
C PHE A 173 10.30 -15.23 34.58
N SER A 174 11.09 -16.27 34.30
CA SER A 174 11.34 -16.75 32.94
C SER A 174 10.03 -17.19 32.25
N LEU A 175 9.18 -17.95 32.94
CA LEU A 175 7.84 -18.31 32.48
C LEU A 175 6.94 -17.08 32.28
N GLY A 176 7.02 -16.11 33.20
CA GLY A 176 6.31 -14.84 33.10
C GLY A 176 6.71 -14.04 31.86
N PHE A 177 8.01 -13.92 31.58
CA PHE A 177 8.54 -13.28 30.38
C PHE A 177 8.11 -14.00 29.10
N TRP A 178 8.21 -15.33 29.06
CA TRP A 178 7.73 -16.12 27.92
C TRP A 178 6.24 -15.87 27.67
N SER A 179 5.42 -15.95 28.72
CA SER A 179 3.97 -15.72 28.64
C SER A 179 3.65 -14.30 28.17
N ALA A 180 4.37 -13.30 28.71
CA ALA A 180 4.21 -11.90 28.33
C ALA A 180 4.56 -11.65 26.84
N LEU A 181 5.60 -12.31 26.32
CA LEU A 181 5.96 -12.22 24.90
C LEU A 181 4.91 -12.87 24.00
N VAL A 182 4.42 -14.07 24.36
CA VAL A 182 3.37 -14.76 23.59
C VAL A 182 2.09 -13.93 23.56
N ILE A 183 1.63 -13.45 24.72
CA ILE A 183 0.46 -12.58 24.83
C ILE A 183 0.72 -11.28 24.06
N GLY A 184 1.89 -10.68 24.20
CA GLY A 184 2.28 -9.46 23.50
C GLY A 184 2.23 -9.62 21.97
N ILE A 185 2.73 -10.74 21.44
CA ILE A 185 2.66 -11.07 20.01
C ILE A 185 1.20 -11.12 19.57
N VAL A 186 0.37 -11.92 20.23
CA VAL A 186 -1.04 -12.10 19.84
C VAL A 186 -1.82 -10.80 19.95
N PHE A 187 -1.69 -10.12 21.09
CA PHE A 187 -2.43 -8.90 21.39
C PHE A 187 -2.02 -7.75 20.48
N LEU A 188 -0.72 -7.46 20.36
CA LEU A 188 -0.24 -6.32 19.58
C LEU A 188 -0.45 -6.54 18.08
N ALA A 189 -0.20 -7.76 17.58
CA ALA A 189 -0.48 -8.09 16.19
C ALA A 189 -1.98 -8.00 15.88
N GLY A 190 -2.84 -8.54 16.75
CA GLY A 190 -4.30 -8.45 16.59
C GLY A 190 -4.81 -7.02 16.62
N TYR A 191 -4.33 -6.21 17.57
CA TYR A 191 -4.68 -4.80 17.71
C TYR A 191 -4.27 -3.98 16.49
N VAL A 192 -3.02 -4.12 16.04
CA VAL A 192 -2.50 -3.40 14.87
C VAL A 192 -3.17 -3.88 13.59
N ALA A 193 -3.44 -5.17 13.43
CA ALA A 193 -4.18 -5.69 12.29
C ALA A 193 -5.60 -5.10 12.21
N ARG A 194 -6.27 -4.93 13.35
CA ARG A 194 -7.59 -4.28 13.43
C ARG A 194 -7.52 -2.81 13.02
N ILE A 195 -6.59 -2.03 13.57
CA ILE A 195 -6.40 -0.62 13.20
C ILE A 195 -6.10 -0.49 11.70
N ALA A 196 -5.22 -1.35 11.18
CA ALA A 196 -4.87 -1.32 9.78
C ALA A 196 -6.08 -1.66 8.88
N ALA A 197 -6.95 -2.57 9.30
CA ALA A 197 -8.19 -2.88 8.58
C ALA A 197 -9.17 -1.69 8.58
N GLU A 198 -9.34 -1.03 9.72
CA GLU A 198 -10.18 0.15 9.87
C GLU A 198 -9.67 1.34 9.03
N SER A 199 -8.36 1.60 9.05
CA SER A 199 -7.72 2.63 8.24
C SER A 199 -7.89 2.39 6.74
N ARG A 200 -7.80 1.13 6.30
CA ARG A 200 -8.05 0.75 4.90
C ARG A 200 -9.51 0.98 4.51
N ALA A 201 -10.46 0.60 5.37
CA ALA A 201 -11.88 0.82 5.14
C ALA A 201 -12.21 2.32 5.03
N MET A 202 -11.66 3.14 5.93
CA MET A 202 -11.82 4.59 5.90
C MET A 202 -11.25 5.21 4.62
N SER A 203 -10.06 4.77 4.20
CA SER A 203 -9.42 5.26 2.97
C SER A 203 -10.25 4.91 1.73
N GLN A 204 -10.84 3.71 1.67
CA GLN A 204 -11.73 3.30 0.58
C GLN A 204 -13.03 4.10 0.56
N ALA A 205 -13.63 4.34 1.74
CA ALA A 205 -14.82 5.18 1.85
C ALA A 205 -14.56 6.61 1.37
N LEU A 206 -13.42 7.21 1.75
CA LEU A 206 -13.03 8.55 1.30
C LEU A 206 -12.83 8.61 -0.22
N LEU A 207 -12.20 7.60 -0.82
CA LEU A 207 -12.04 7.54 -2.28
C LEU A 207 -13.41 7.43 -2.98
N ALA A 208 -14.33 6.65 -2.43
CA ALA A 208 -15.68 6.52 -2.97
C ALA A 208 -16.45 7.85 -2.89
N THR A 209 -16.37 8.58 -1.78
CA THR A 209 -17.03 9.89 -1.64
C THR A 209 -16.41 10.94 -2.55
N GLN A 210 -15.09 10.96 -2.72
CA GLN A 210 -14.43 11.84 -3.67
C GLN A 210 -14.86 11.55 -5.11
N MET A 211 -15.00 10.29 -5.50
CA MET A 211 -15.51 9.92 -6.82
C MET A 211 -16.97 10.34 -7.02
N ALA A 212 -17.82 10.22 -6.00
CA ALA A 212 -19.21 10.67 -6.05
C ALA A 212 -19.32 12.19 -6.19
N LEU A 213 -18.58 12.95 -5.37
CA LEU A 213 -18.53 14.41 -5.45
C LEU A 213 -17.98 14.91 -6.79
N ALA A 214 -16.91 14.29 -7.30
CA ALA A 214 -16.36 14.64 -8.61
C ALA A 214 -17.38 14.41 -9.74
N ARG A 215 -18.24 13.39 -9.61
CA ARG A 215 -19.33 13.14 -10.57
C ARG A 215 -20.43 14.20 -10.48
N GLU A 216 -20.83 14.59 -9.28
CA GLU A 216 -21.84 15.62 -9.06
C GLU A 216 -21.37 17.00 -9.55
N GLN A 217 -20.15 17.40 -9.19
CA GLN A 217 -19.53 18.65 -9.65
C GLN A 217 -19.52 18.73 -11.18
N ARG A 218 -19.13 17.65 -11.85
CA ARG A 218 -19.09 17.58 -13.31
C ARG A 218 -20.46 17.74 -13.95
N LEU A 219 -21.52 17.23 -13.32
CA LEU A 219 -22.89 17.42 -13.80
C LEU A 219 -23.34 18.88 -13.62
N THR A 220 -23.03 19.49 -12.48
CA THR A 220 -23.32 20.90 -12.21
C THR A 220 -22.59 21.84 -13.17
N ASP A 221 -21.31 21.61 -13.44
CA ASP A 221 -20.51 22.43 -14.36
C ASP A 221 -21.06 22.35 -15.80
N ILE A 222 -21.44 21.14 -16.24
CA ILE A 222 -22.11 20.96 -17.55
C ILE A 222 -23.48 21.65 -17.54
N GLY A 223 -24.26 21.51 -16.47
CA GLY A 223 -25.56 22.17 -16.33
C GLY A 223 -25.44 23.69 -16.42
N GLY A 224 -24.43 24.28 -15.76
CA GLY A 224 -24.14 25.71 -15.81
C GLY A 224 -23.75 26.20 -17.20
N ILE A 225 -22.86 25.49 -17.89
CA ILE A 225 -22.44 25.85 -19.26
C ILE A 225 -23.60 25.74 -20.24
N VAL A 226 -24.42 24.68 -20.15
CA VAL A 226 -25.56 24.49 -21.05
C VAL A 226 -26.64 25.56 -20.80
N ALA A 227 -26.89 25.91 -19.53
CA ALA A 227 -27.82 26.99 -19.19
C ALA A 227 -27.34 28.36 -19.72
N ALA A 228 -26.04 28.66 -19.57
CA ALA A 228 -25.44 29.88 -20.12
C ALA A 228 -25.52 29.91 -21.66
N ALA A 229 -25.15 28.82 -22.34
CA ALA A 229 -25.23 28.71 -23.79
C ALA A 229 -26.67 28.85 -24.31
N ALA A 230 -27.66 28.30 -23.60
CA ALA A 230 -29.07 28.45 -23.96
C ALA A 230 -29.57 29.90 -23.82
N HIS A 231 -29.02 30.68 -22.88
CA HIS A 231 -29.34 32.09 -22.70
C HIS A 231 -28.68 32.96 -23.78
N GLU A 232 -27.37 32.79 -24.01
CA GLU A 232 -26.62 33.62 -24.97
C GLU A 232 -26.99 33.34 -26.43
N LEU A 233 -27.30 32.09 -26.80
CA LEU A 233 -27.72 31.72 -28.16
C LEU A 233 -29.23 31.93 -28.41
N GLY A 234 -30.03 32.13 -27.35
CA GLY A 234 -31.47 32.34 -27.47
C GLY A 234 -31.83 33.62 -28.23
N THR A 235 -31.10 34.70 -27.96
CA THR A 235 -31.29 36.00 -28.62
C THR A 235 -30.97 35.97 -30.11
N PRO A 236 -29.77 35.52 -30.58
CA PRO A 236 -29.47 35.47 -32.01
C PRO A 236 -30.39 34.51 -32.78
N LEU A 237 -30.82 33.38 -32.18
CA LEU A 237 -31.82 32.50 -32.81
C LEU A 237 -33.20 33.17 -32.97
N ALA A 238 -33.62 33.96 -31.98
CA ALA A 238 -34.85 34.76 -32.08
C ALA A 238 -34.72 35.84 -33.15
N THR A 239 -33.56 36.48 -33.28
CA THR A 239 -33.26 37.46 -34.33
C THR A 239 -33.26 36.82 -35.72
N ILE A 240 -32.62 35.67 -35.91
CA ILE A 240 -32.65 34.92 -37.18
C ILE A 240 -34.09 34.55 -37.55
N LYS A 241 -34.88 34.10 -36.56
CA LYS A 241 -36.29 33.78 -36.77
C LYS A 241 -37.10 35.00 -37.22
N LEU A 242 -36.92 36.15 -36.57
CA LEU A 242 -37.61 37.38 -36.93
C LEU A 242 -37.21 37.86 -38.33
N ALA A 243 -35.90 37.95 -38.61
CA ALA A 243 -35.39 38.35 -39.92
C ALA A 243 -35.85 37.40 -41.03
N SER A 244 -35.90 36.09 -40.79
CA SER A 244 -36.45 35.12 -41.74
C SER A 244 -37.95 35.28 -41.96
N ALA A 245 -38.72 35.73 -40.96
CA ALA A 245 -40.14 35.99 -41.13
C ALA A 245 -40.38 37.25 -41.98
N GLU A 246 -39.60 38.32 -41.72
CA GLU A 246 -39.64 39.55 -42.52
C GLU A 246 -39.23 39.28 -43.99
N LEU A 247 -38.17 38.49 -44.21
CA LEU A 247 -37.75 38.09 -45.56
C LEU A 247 -38.81 37.26 -46.30
N ALA A 248 -39.57 36.43 -45.59
CA ALA A 248 -40.64 35.63 -46.19
C ALA A 248 -41.78 36.51 -46.72
N ASP A 249 -42.11 37.58 -46.00
CA ASP A 249 -43.12 38.56 -46.42
C ASP A 249 -42.66 39.35 -47.64
N GLU A 250 -41.38 39.72 -47.72
CA GLU A 250 -40.78 40.43 -48.88
C GLU A 250 -40.63 39.55 -50.14
N LEU A 251 -40.47 38.23 -49.97
CA LEU A 251 -40.22 37.27 -51.05
C LEU A 251 -41.50 36.55 -51.53
N ALA A 252 -42.69 37.06 -51.20
CA ALA A 252 -43.98 36.43 -51.50
C ALA A 252 -44.19 36.10 -53.00
N GLU A 253 -43.59 36.85 -53.92
CA GLU A 253 -43.68 36.64 -55.37
C GLU A 253 -42.56 35.75 -55.95
N ARG A 254 -41.65 35.22 -55.10
CA ARG A 254 -40.46 34.43 -55.49
C ARG A 254 -40.51 33.05 -54.82
N PRO A 255 -41.35 32.13 -55.34
CA PRO A 255 -41.63 30.84 -54.68
C PRO A 255 -40.37 29.99 -54.42
N ASP A 256 -39.36 30.09 -55.28
CA ASP A 256 -38.11 29.34 -55.17
C ASP A 256 -37.28 29.73 -53.93
N LEU A 257 -37.27 31.03 -53.56
CA LEU A 257 -36.52 31.54 -52.40
C LEU A 257 -37.32 31.44 -51.10
N MET A 258 -38.66 31.40 -51.20
CA MET A 258 -39.55 31.27 -50.06
C MET A 258 -39.40 29.91 -49.36
N GLN A 259 -39.07 28.86 -50.11
CA GLN A 259 -38.77 27.54 -49.57
C GLN A 259 -37.48 27.53 -48.71
N ASP A 260 -36.44 28.24 -49.16
CA ASP A 260 -35.17 28.35 -48.43
C ASP A 260 -35.33 29.16 -47.13
N VAL A 261 -36.09 30.26 -47.16
CA VAL A 261 -36.37 31.09 -45.97
C VAL A 261 -37.20 30.32 -44.94
N ALA A 262 -38.20 29.55 -45.39
CA ALA A 262 -38.98 28.67 -44.52
C ALA A 262 -38.10 27.61 -43.84
N LEU A 263 -37.15 27.02 -44.58
CA LEU A 263 -36.18 26.07 -44.03
C LEU A 263 -35.28 26.71 -42.97
N ILE A 264 -34.75 27.92 -43.20
CA ILE A 264 -33.92 28.66 -42.23
C ILE A 264 -34.70 28.89 -40.93
N ARG A 265 -35.95 29.33 -41.04
CA ARG A 265 -36.84 29.54 -39.89
C ARG A 265 -37.08 28.25 -39.10
N GLU A 266 -37.35 27.15 -39.80
CA GLU A 266 -37.52 25.84 -39.18
C GLU A 266 -36.25 25.38 -38.45
N GLN A 267 -35.07 25.56 -39.07
CA GLN A 267 -33.80 25.21 -38.42
C GLN A 267 -33.52 26.10 -37.19
N ALA A 268 -33.87 27.39 -37.22
CA ALA A 268 -33.72 28.27 -36.07
C ALA A 268 -34.62 27.85 -34.89
N ASP A 269 -35.87 27.48 -35.15
CA ASP A 269 -36.77 26.93 -34.13
C ASP A 269 -36.24 25.58 -33.60
N ARG A 270 -35.73 24.72 -34.48
CA ARG A 270 -35.15 23.42 -34.09
C ARG A 270 -33.90 23.57 -33.22
N CYS A 271 -32.99 24.48 -33.55
CA CYS A 271 -31.81 24.79 -32.74
C CYS A 271 -32.20 25.29 -31.34
N ARG A 272 -33.21 26.17 -31.26
CA ARG A 272 -33.73 26.67 -29.96
C ARG A 272 -34.30 25.54 -29.12
N ASP A 273 -35.04 24.63 -29.73
CA ASP A 273 -35.71 23.54 -29.01
C ASP A 273 -34.69 22.49 -28.55
N ILE A 274 -33.64 22.20 -29.33
CA ILE A 274 -32.50 21.36 -28.92
C ILE A 274 -31.80 21.98 -27.70
N LEU A 275 -31.44 23.27 -27.76
CA LEU A 275 -30.78 23.98 -26.65
C LEU A 275 -31.63 23.97 -25.37
N ARG A 276 -32.95 24.20 -25.48
CA ARG A 276 -33.88 24.11 -24.34
C ARG A 276 -33.99 22.70 -23.77
N SER A 277 -33.97 21.67 -24.63
CA SER A 277 -33.99 20.28 -24.18
C SER A 277 -32.72 19.92 -23.40
N MET A 278 -31.55 20.37 -23.88
CA MET A 278 -30.27 20.16 -23.21
C MET A 278 -30.22 20.89 -21.86
N GLY A 279 -30.70 22.14 -21.78
CA GLY A 279 -30.75 22.91 -20.54
C GLY A 279 -31.71 22.35 -19.48
N ARG A 280 -32.73 21.58 -19.87
CA ARG A 280 -33.62 20.88 -18.93
C ARG A 280 -33.04 19.58 -18.40
N MET A 281 -32.07 18.96 -19.08
CA MET A 281 -31.38 17.75 -18.61
C MET A 281 -30.30 18.03 -17.57
N GLY A 282 -29.86 19.29 -17.42
CA GLY A 282 -28.88 19.72 -16.42
C GLY A 282 -29.48 20.24 -15.11
N LYS A 283 -30.78 20.07 -14.89
CA LYS A 283 -31.54 20.56 -13.73
C LYS A 283 -32.15 19.39 -12.96
#